data_AF-A0AA39ZDP1-F1
#
_entry.id   AF-A0AA39ZDP1-F1
#
_cell.length_a   1.000
_cell.length_b   1.000
_cell.length_c   1.000
_cell.angle_alpha   90.00
_cell.angle_beta   90.00
_cell.angle_gamma   90.00
#
_symmetry.space_group_name_H-M   'P 1'
#
loop_
_entity.id
_entity.type
_entity.pdbx_description
1 polymer ?
#
loop_
_entity_poly.entity_id
_entity_poly.type
_entity_poly.pdbx_seq_one_letter_code
_entity_poly.pdbx_strand_id
1 'polypeptide(L)'
;MYPTLSKSLPLSLLALASVSLADDNAESVSTLSFKNAFVNSGIVPEVIPALDPAVSFYATYKTEGDSNHSELLIPGSSLTVNEISTLPIEFSVENLSNATNITAQTRYLIYLLDADAPARSNPTARNLRHWLAGNFTLNGQNSSVLSTAQRLARPPNSGAPFTNFTAPRPDANSGVHRYIMALYTQPARFNTAGFESVGMEREVANWNLSRWRTQLGLGPAIGATYFVIDTGANGGNGTSAPQGLNNQGGNGGNNNNNAGGQGGNNNDTSAAADIRASSVYVVGLTALAAVFGGLIMV
;
A
#
# COMPACT_ATOMS: atom_id res chain seq x y z
N MET A 1 56.42 -29.71 28.07
CA MET A 1 56.02 -28.30 27.95
C MET A 1 55.48 -28.10 26.54
N TYR A 2 54.16 -27.97 26.39
CA TYR A 2 53.51 -27.76 25.09
C TYR A 2 53.68 -26.31 24.63
N PRO A 3 53.87 -26.07 23.32
CA PRO A 3 53.30 -24.91 22.68
C PRO A 3 52.20 -25.33 21.71
N THR A 4 51.00 -24.82 21.97
CA THR A 4 49.82 -24.85 21.11
C THR A 4 50.02 -23.92 19.91
N LEU A 5 50.00 -24.46 18.68
CA LEU A 5 49.77 -23.66 17.48
C LEU A 5 48.27 -23.66 17.16
N SER A 6 47.58 -22.56 17.47
CA SER A 6 46.25 -22.28 16.94
C SER A 6 46.38 -21.81 15.48
N LYS A 7 46.00 -22.65 14.52
CA LYS A 7 45.78 -22.21 13.14
C LYS A 7 44.40 -21.56 13.05
N SER A 8 44.33 -20.23 13.06
CA SER A 8 43.14 -19.48 12.68
C SER A 8 43.04 -19.43 11.16
N LEU A 9 42.02 -20.06 10.57
CA LEU A 9 41.62 -19.81 9.19
C LEU A 9 40.91 -18.45 9.13
N PRO A 10 41.30 -17.52 8.25
CA PRO A 10 40.50 -16.33 8.00
C PRO A 10 39.26 -16.75 7.20
N LEU A 11 38.09 -16.62 7.83
CA LEU A 11 36.79 -16.70 7.15
C LEU A 11 36.65 -15.42 6.33
N SER A 12 37.00 -15.46 5.03
CA SER A 12 36.80 -14.32 4.15
C SER A 12 35.30 -14.17 3.89
N LEU A 13 34.67 -13.18 4.53
CA LEU A 13 33.31 -12.78 4.24
C LEU A 13 33.32 -12.08 2.88
N LEU A 14 32.98 -12.83 1.82
CA LEU A 14 32.82 -12.28 0.48
C LEU A 14 31.50 -11.50 0.45
N ALA A 15 31.55 -10.19 0.68
CA ALA A 15 30.41 -9.31 0.48
C ALA A 15 30.15 -9.18 -1.02
N LEU A 16 29.21 -9.97 -1.54
CA LEU A 16 28.63 -9.77 -2.86
C LEU A 16 27.76 -8.49 -2.79
N ALA A 17 28.34 -7.36 -3.18
CA ALA A 17 27.56 -6.17 -3.51
C ALA A 17 26.84 -6.43 -4.84
N SER A 18 25.58 -6.86 -4.78
CA SER A 18 24.70 -6.84 -5.93
C SER A 18 24.34 -5.38 -6.22
N VAL A 19 24.99 -4.78 -7.22
CA VAL A 19 24.44 -3.59 -7.90
C VAL A 19 23.30 -4.10 -8.77
N SER A 20 22.06 -4.01 -8.27
CA SER A 20 20.89 -4.11 -9.13
C SER A 20 20.72 -2.76 -9.82
N LEU A 21 20.92 -2.74 -11.13
CA LEU A 21 20.32 -1.69 -11.96
C LEU A 21 18.80 -1.91 -11.81
N ALA A 22 18.11 -1.01 -11.11
CA ALA A 22 16.67 -1.08 -10.94
C ALA A 22 16.03 -0.98 -12.33
N ASP A 23 15.52 -2.12 -12.81
CA ASP A 23 14.55 -2.11 -13.88
C ASP A 23 13.25 -1.63 -13.23
N ASP A 24 12.65 -0.56 -13.76
CA ASP A 24 11.52 0.20 -13.17
C ASP A 24 10.19 -0.57 -13.25
N ASN A 25 10.28 -1.91 -13.25
CA ASN A 25 9.16 -2.80 -13.43
C ASN A 25 8.51 -3.07 -12.08
N ALA A 26 7.19 -2.91 -12.02
CA ALA A 26 6.44 -3.28 -10.82
C ALA A 26 6.62 -4.78 -10.55
N GLU A 27 6.80 -5.13 -9.27
CA GLU A 27 7.01 -6.50 -8.82
C GLU A 27 5.81 -7.05 -8.06
N SER A 28 5.58 -8.36 -8.18
CA SER A 28 4.58 -9.07 -7.39
C SER A 28 4.93 -9.05 -5.91
N VAL A 29 3.94 -8.77 -5.07
CA VAL A 29 4.08 -8.77 -3.61
C VAL A 29 3.17 -9.82 -3.00
N SER A 30 3.70 -10.62 -2.07
CA SER A 30 2.95 -11.72 -1.46
C SER A 30 1.79 -11.24 -0.58
N THR A 31 0.75 -12.08 -0.46
CA THR A 31 -0.37 -11.84 0.45
C THR A 31 0.05 -11.78 1.92
N LEU A 32 1.11 -12.50 2.30
CA LEU A 32 1.70 -12.41 3.63
C LEU A 32 2.35 -11.04 3.88
N SER A 33 3.06 -10.50 2.89
CA SER A 33 3.61 -9.14 2.97
C SER A 33 2.49 -8.10 3.12
N PHE A 34 1.38 -8.26 2.39
CA PHE A 34 0.20 -7.43 2.53
C PHE A 34 -0.37 -7.49 3.95
N LYS A 35 -0.59 -8.70 4.47
CA LYS A 35 -1.07 -8.91 5.84
C LYS A 35 -0.17 -8.23 6.88
N ASN A 36 1.14 -8.43 6.77
CA ASN A 36 2.11 -7.85 7.69
C ASN A 36 2.11 -6.32 7.64
N ALA A 37 1.98 -5.71 6.45
CA ALA A 37 1.90 -4.25 6.32
C ALA A 37 0.66 -3.66 7.02
N PHE A 38 -0.49 -4.32 6.93
CA PHE A 38 -1.71 -3.91 7.64
C PHE A 38 -1.58 -4.02 9.17
N VAL A 39 -0.88 -5.04 9.67
CA VAL A 39 -0.59 -5.19 11.10
C VAL A 39 0.42 -4.12 11.56
N ASN A 40 1.52 -3.94 10.83
CA ASN A 40 2.60 -3.03 11.21
C ASN A 40 2.18 -1.55 11.16
N SER A 41 1.26 -1.18 10.27
CA SER A 41 0.67 0.17 10.21
C SER A 41 -0.39 0.43 11.28
N GLY A 42 -0.74 -0.58 12.07
CA GLY A 42 -1.81 -0.52 13.06
C GLY A 42 -3.21 -0.55 12.48
N ILE A 43 -3.41 -0.60 11.16
CA ILE A 43 -4.74 -0.68 10.55
C ILE A 43 -5.51 -1.91 11.08
N VAL A 44 -4.81 -3.02 11.24
CA VAL A 44 -5.26 -4.17 12.02
C VAL A 44 -4.59 -4.11 13.40
N PRO A 45 -5.34 -4.11 14.52
CA PRO A 45 -6.80 -4.21 14.64
C PRO A 45 -7.54 -2.87 14.75
N GLU A 46 -6.84 -1.74 14.69
CA GLU A 46 -7.37 -0.41 15.06
C GLU A 46 -8.58 0.03 14.22
N VAL A 47 -8.55 -0.25 12.92
CA VAL A 47 -9.54 0.22 11.92
C VAL A 47 -10.43 -0.94 11.47
N ILE A 48 -9.81 -2.07 11.18
CA ILE A 48 -10.48 -3.32 10.82
C ILE A 48 -10.02 -4.42 11.77
N PRO A 49 -10.93 -5.31 12.23
CA PRO A 49 -10.60 -6.27 13.28
C PRO A 49 -9.60 -7.34 12.83
N ALA A 50 -9.60 -7.69 11.55
CA ALA A 50 -8.70 -8.69 10.97
C ALA A 50 -8.63 -8.54 9.45
N LEU A 51 -7.50 -8.97 8.88
CA LEU A 51 -7.29 -9.15 7.45
C LEU A 51 -6.49 -10.43 7.22
N ASP A 52 -7.01 -11.30 6.36
CA ASP A 52 -6.30 -12.49 5.87
C ASP A 52 -6.49 -12.55 4.35
N PRO A 53 -5.63 -11.83 3.59
CA PRO A 53 -5.87 -11.62 2.17
C PRO A 53 -5.60 -12.91 1.40
N ALA A 54 -6.60 -13.40 0.69
CA ALA A 54 -6.45 -14.50 -0.25
C ALA A 54 -5.74 -14.05 -1.55
N VAL A 55 -5.91 -12.77 -1.93
CA VAL A 55 -5.37 -12.18 -3.15
C VAL A 55 -4.48 -10.97 -2.84
N SER A 56 -3.47 -10.74 -3.67
CA SER A 56 -2.74 -9.47 -3.66
C SER A 56 -3.57 -8.48 -4.48
N PHE A 57 -4.13 -7.46 -3.83
CA PHE A 57 -5.04 -6.48 -4.45
C PHE A 57 -4.35 -5.14 -4.60
N TYR A 58 -4.12 -4.71 -5.83
CA TYR A 58 -3.40 -3.48 -6.14
C TYR A 58 -4.32 -2.40 -6.70
N ALA A 59 -3.86 -1.18 -6.57
CA ALA A 59 -4.38 -0.01 -7.27
C ALA A 59 -3.20 0.67 -7.96
N THR A 60 -3.42 1.28 -9.12
CA THR A 60 -2.37 1.97 -9.88
C THR A 60 -2.75 3.44 -10.03
N TYR A 61 -1.82 4.33 -9.70
CA TYR A 61 -1.98 5.78 -9.87
C TYR A 61 -0.98 6.32 -10.87
N LYS A 62 -1.29 7.48 -11.46
CA LYS A 62 -0.30 8.23 -12.23
C LYS A 62 0.69 8.89 -11.29
N THR A 63 1.94 8.95 -11.72
CA THR A 63 2.99 9.64 -10.98
C THR A 63 2.81 11.14 -11.11
N GLU A 64 2.94 11.89 -10.01
CA GLU A 64 2.90 13.35 -10.10
C GLU A 64 4.00 13.90 -11.02
N GLY A 65 3.63 14.81 -11.92
CA GLY A 65 4.57 15.45 -12.83
C GLY A 65 4.98 14.61 -14.05
N ASP A 66 4.58 13.33 -14.13
CA ASP A 66 4.82 12.48 -15.30
C ASP A 66 3.53 11.78 -15.75
N SER A 67 2.92 12.31 -16.83
CA SER A 67 1.69 11.75 -17.38
C SER A 67 1.85 10.38 -18.05
N ASN A 68 3.09 9.98 -18.35
CA ASN A 68 3.42 8.72 -19.03
C ASN A 68 3.78 7.62 -18.05
N HIS A 69 4.07 7.98 -16.79
CA HIS A 69 4.47 7.03 -15.77
C HIS A 69 3.34 6.74 -14.77
N SER A 70 3.21 5.48 -14.38
CA SER A 70 2.19 5.02 -13.43
C SER A 70 2.80 4.02 -12.48
N GLU A 71 2.47 4.15 -11.20
CA GLU A 71 3.07 3.33 -10.15
C GLU A 71 2.01 2.39 -9.55
N LEU A 72 2.44 1.14 -9.33
CA LEU A 72 1.67 0.14 -8.63
C LEU A 72 1.70 0.43 -7.13
N LEU A 73 0.54 0.64 -6.51
CA LEU A 73 0.47 0.77 -5.07
C LEU A 73 0.63 -0.57 -4.37
N ILE A 74 1.62 -0.59 -3.50
CA ILE A 74 1.83 -1.59 -2.47
C ILE A 74 1.31 -1.04 -1.13
N PRO A 75 0.95 -1.90 -0.17
CA PRO A 75 0.52 -1.43 1.14
C PRO A 75 1.59 -0.55 1.81
N GLY A 76 1.22 0.69 2.11
CA GLY A 76 2.11 1.69 2.71
C GLY A 76 2.79 2.64 1.73
N SER A 77 2.56 2.52 0.41
CA SER A 77 2.98 3.54 -0.57
C SER A 77 2.58 4.94 -0.10
N SER A 78 3.46 5.93 -0.28
CA SER A 78 3.17 7.31 0.07
C SER A 78 2.79 8.09 -1.18
N LEU A 79 1.64 8.78 -1.13
CA LEU A 79 1.13 9.60 -2.24
C LEU A 79 0.96 11.05 -1.83
N THR A 80 0.97 11.93 -2.83
CA THR A 80 0.65 13.35 -2.66
C THR A 80 -0.85 13.59 -2.87
N VAL A 81 -1.34 14.74 -2.40
CA VAL A 81 -2.74 15.15 -2.61
C VAL A 81 -3.09 15.29 -4.10
N ASN A 82 -2.09 15.59 -4.94
CA ASN A 82 -2.29 15.74 -6.39
C ASN A 82 -2.47 14.39 -7.09
N GLU A 83 -1.69 13.37 -6.73
CA GLU A 83 -1.78 12.01 -7.29
C GLU A 83 -3.15 11.39 -7.06
N ILE A 84 -3.74 11.68 -5.90
CA ILE A 84 -5.04 11.16 -5.45
C ILE A 84 -6.21 12.11 -5.70
N SER A 85 -6.02 13.13 -6.55
CA SER A 85 -7.09 14.03 -6.99
C SER A 85 -8.14 13.32 -7.86
N THR A 86 -7.81 12.13 -8.38
CA THR A 86 -8.70 11.21 -9.11
C THR A 86 -8.71 9.82 -8.47
N LEU A 87 -9.61 8.93 -8.92
CA LEU A 87 -9.52 7.50 -8.60
C LEU A 87 -8.25 6.86 -9.23
N PRO A 88 -7.84 5.67 -8.76
CA PRO A 88 -6.83 4.87 -9.44
C PRO A 88 -7.22 4.64 -10.91
N ILE A 89 -6.23 4.65 -11.81
CA ILE A 89 -6.46 4.40 -13.24
C ILE A 89 -6.79 2.93 -13.52
N GLU A 90 -6.35 2.03 -12.65
CA GLU A 90 -6.74 0.63 -12.66
C GLU A 90 -6.69 0.02 -11.25
N PHE A 91 -7.45 -1.07 -11.10
CA PHE A 91 -7.36 -2.00 -9.99
C PHE A 91 -6.96 -3.36 -10.55
N SER A 92 -6.09 -4.10 -9.87
CA SER A 92 -5.64 -5.40 -10.34
C SER A 92 -5.45 -6.39 -9.19
N VAL A 93 -5.47 -7.68 -9.52
CA VAL A 93 -5.33 -8.77 -8.55
C VAL A 93 -4.39 -9.87 -9.04
N GLU A 94 -3.59 -10.39 -8.12
CA GLU A 94 -2.87 -11.67 -8.31
C GLU A 94 -3.41 -12.72 -7.34
N ASN A 95 -3.09 -13.99 -7.60
CA ASN A 95 -3.42 -15.10 -6.70
C ASN A 95 -4.93 -15.34 -6.51
N LEU A 96 -5.76 -14.99 -7.50
CA LEU A 96 -7.22 -15.11 -7.42
C LEU A 96 -7.68 -16.57 -7.16
N SER A 97 -6.90 -17.56 -7.60
CA SER A 97 -7.14 -18.98 -7.35
C SER A 97 -7.13 -19.38 -5.87
N ASN A 98 -6.51 -18.57 -5.01
CA ASN A 98 -6.48 -18.80 -3.56
C ASN A 98 -7.79 -18.37 -2.89
N ALA A 99 -8.60 -17.54 -3.55
CA ALA A 99 -9.89 -17.13 -3.04
C ALA A 99 -10.95 -18.20 -3.35
N THR A 100 -11.78 -18.52 -2.36
CA THR A 100 -12.83 -19.53 -2.48
C THR A 100 -14.07 -18.97 -3.19
N ASN A 101 -14.80 -19.82 -3.92
CA ASN A 101 -16.07 -19.48 -4.57
C ASN A 101 -15.99 -18.32 -5.58
N ILE A 102 -14.84 -18.17 -6.24
CA ILE A 102 -14.66 -17.23 -7.35
C ILE A 102 -14.94 -17.94 -8.68
N THR A 103 -15.81 -17.34 -9.49
CA THR A 103 -16.11 -17.77 -10.86
C THR A 103 -15.91 -16.61 -11.83
N ALA A 104 -16.00 -16.86 -13.13
CA ALA A 104 -15.97 -15.81 -14.15
C ALA A 104 -17.13 -14.80 -14.02
N GLN A 105 -18.20 -15.15 -13.31
CA GLN A 105 -19.36 -14.29 -13.07
C GLN A 105 -19.29 -13.57 -11.72
N THR A 106 -18.27 -13.84 -10.90
CA THR A 106 -18.09 -13.16 -9.62
C THR A 106 -17.91 -11.67 -9.86
N ARG A 107 -18.75 -10.88 -9.17
CA ARG A 107 -18.60 -9.44 -9.10
C ARG A 107 -17.90 -9.06 -7.81
N TYR A 108 -17.24 -7.91 -7.83
CA TYR A 108 -16.53 -7.37 -6.69
C TYR A 108 -17.03 -5.99 -6.32
N LEU A 109 -16.76 -5.63 -5.07
CA LEU A 109 -17.00 -4.35 -4.47
C LEU A 109 -15.70 -3.81 -3.88
N ILE A 110 -15.46 -2.52 -4.08
CA ILE A 110 -14.28 -1.80 -3.61
C ILE A 110 -14.73 -0.53 -2.90
N TYR A 111 -14.13 -0.22 -1.75
CA TYR A 111 -14.21 1.11 -1.14
C TYR A 111 -12.86 1.80 -1.12
N LEU A 112 -12.88 3.11 -0.91
CA LEU A 112 -11.76 3.92 -0.43
C LEU A 112 -12.22 4.65 0.83
N LEU A 113 -11.47 4.52 1.93
CA LEU A 113 -11.77 5.20 3.19
C LEU A 113 -10.52 5.84 3.80
N ASP A 114 -10.70 6.93 4.53
CA ASP A 114 -9.70 7.55 5.39
C ASP A 114 -9.89 7.03 6.82
N ALA A 115 -8.88 6.34 7.35
CA ALA A 115 -8.91 5.79 8.69
C ALA A 115 -8.67 6.83 9.79
N ASP A 116 -8.18 8.01 9.41
CA ASP A 116 -7.52 8.96 10.31
C ASP A 116 -8.15 10.36 10.25
N ALA A 117 -9.26 10.54 9.53
CA ALA A 117 -9.98 11.81 9.46
C ALA A 117 -10.56 12.26 10.84
N PRO A 118 -10.53 13.57 11.16
CA PRO A 118 -9.86 14.65 10.42
C PRO A 118 -8.36 14.73 10.67
N ALA A 119 -7.85 14.10 11.73
CA ALA A 119 -6.43 14.05 12.07
C ALA A 119 -6.08 12.74 12.77
N ARG A 120 -4.88 12.20 12.49
CA ARG A 120 -4.39 10.92 13.03
C ARG A 120 -4.43 10.87 14.56
N SER A 121 -4.14 12.00 15.20
CA SER A 121 -4.13 12.15 16.67
C SER A 121 -5.52 12.25 17.29
N ASN A 122 -6.54 12.65 16.53
CA ASN A 122 -7.93 12.78 17.00
C ASN A 122 -8.93 12.45 15.87
N PRO A 123 -9.09 11.17 15.50
CA PRO A 123 -9.83 10.76 14.31
C PRO A 123 -11.34 10.66 14.58
N THR A 124 -11.98 11.79 14.89
CA THR A 124 -13.42 11.90 15.22
C THR A 124 -14.36 11.64 14.04
N ALA A 125 -13.83 11.57 12.83
CA ALA A 125 -14.53 11.21 11.58
C ALA A 125 -13.97 9.93 10.96
N ARG A 126 -13.32 9.07 11.77
CA ARG A 126 -12.72 7.79 11.35
C ARG A 126 -13.63 7.01 10.41
N ASN A 127 -13.00 6.30 9.46
CA ASN A 127 -13.67 5.58 8.38
C ASN A 127 -14.46 6.53 7.48
N LEU A 128 -13.90 7.70 7.18
CA LEU A 128 -14.49 8.63 6.22
C LEU A 128 -14.43 8.00 4.83
N ARG A 129 -15.57 7.60 4.30
CA ARG A 129 -15.72 6.92 3.02
C ARG A 129 -15.62 7.92 1.88
N HIS A 130 -14.49 7.88 1.17
CA HIS A 130 -14.25 8.68 -0.03
C HIS A 130 -14.89 8.11 -1.28
N TRP A 131 -15.08 6.79 -1.33
CA TRP A 131 -15.70 6.12 -2.47
C TRP A 131 -16.18 4.72 -2.12
N LEU A 132 -17.24 4.27 -2.79
CA LEU A 132 -17.72 2.89 -2.71
C LEU A 132 -18.46 2.52 -3.99
N ALA A 133 -18.00 1.46 -4.64
CA ALA A 133 -18.59 0.97 -5.86
C ALA A 133 -18.60 -0.56 -5.91
N GLY A 134 -19.73 -1.10 -6.37
CA GLY A 134 -19.88 -2.51 -6.73
C GLY A 134 -19.75 -2.74 -8.23
N ASN A 135 -20.05 -3.98 -8.63
CA ASN A 135 -20.09 -4.46 -10.01
C ASN A 135 -18.75 -4.50 -10.74
N PHE A 136 -17.62 -4.60 -10.03
CA PHE A 136 -16.33 -4.88 -10.68
C PHE A 136 -16.30 -6.33 -11.15
N THR A 137 -15.69 -6.60 -12.30
CA THR A 137 -15.42 -7.94 -12.82
C THR A 137 -14.00 -8.00 -13.34
N LEU A 138 -13.45 -9.21 -13.49
CA LEU A 138 -12.25 -9.39 -14.31
C LEU A 138 -12.57 -8.98 -15.76
N ASN A 139 -11.70 -8.20 -16.38
CA ASN A 139 -11.92 -7.71 -17.75
C ASN A 139 -11.16 -8.53 -18.82
N GLY A 140 -10.47 -9.60 -18.40
CA GLY A 140 -9.67 -10.46 -19.27
C GLY A 140 -8.36 -9.81 -19.77
N GLN A 141 -7.96 -8.68 -19.21
CA GLN A 141 -6.68 -8.01 -19.48
C GLN A 141 -5.81 -8.04 -18.23
N ASN A 142 -4.50 -8.01 -18.42
CA ASN A 142 -3.57 -7.84 -17.31
C ASN A 142 -3.38 -6.34 -17.01
N SER A 143 -2.84 -6.04 -15.84
CA SER A 143 -2.46 -4.68 -15.43
C SER A 143 -1.44 -4.10 -16.42
N SER A 144 -1.53 -2.78 -16.64
CA SER A 144 -0.58 -2.07 -17.49
C SER A 144 0.82 -1.92 -16.86
N VAL A 145 0.94 -2.10 -15.54
CA VAL A 145 2.20 -1.95 -14.80
C VAL A 145 2.72 -3.28 -14.25
N LEU A 146 1.84 -4.25 -13.95
CA LEU A 146 2.21 -5.57 -13.45
C LEU A 146 1.57 -6.68 -14.30
N SER A 147 2.33 -7.22 -15.25
CA SER A 147 1.82 -8.16 -16.25
C SER A 147 1.26 -9.48 -15.71
N THR A 148 1.58 -9.84 -14.47
CA THR A 148 1.07 -11.03 -13.78
C THR A 148 -0.28 -10.80 -13.09
N ALA A 149 -0.67 -9.53 -12.88
CA ALA A 149 -1.91 -9.16 -12.21
C ALA A 149 -3.06 -9.02 -13.22
N GLN A 150 -4.22 -9.58 -12.90
CA GLN A 150 -5.43 -9.47 -13.72
C GLN A 150 -6.20 -8.20 -13.36
N ARG A 151 -6.63 -7.44 -14.36
CA ARG A 151 -7.30 -6.15 -14.16
C ARG A 151 -8.80 -6.33 -13.86
N LEU A 152 -9.25 -5.56 -12.88
CA LEU A 152 -10.66 -5.37 -12.56
C LEU A 152 -11.20 -4.17 -13.34
N ALA A 153 -12.39 -4.30 -13.90
CA ALA A 153 -13.10 -3.20 -14.53
C ALA A 153 -14.55 -3.17 -14.07
N ARG A 154 -15.13 -1.97 -14.06
CA ARG A 154 -16.55 -1.77 -13.81
C ARG A 154 -17.27 -1.57 -15.15
N PRO A 155 -18.28 -2.40 -15.49
CA PRO A 155 -19.02 -2.24 -16.74
C PRO A 155 -19.65 -0.85 -16.86
N PRO A 156 -19.63 -0.20 -18.05
CA PRO A 156 -20.15 1.15 -18.25
C PRO A 156 -21.62 1.34 -17.83
N ASN A 157 -22.43 0.28 -17.91
CA ASN A 157 -23.86 0.27 -17.59
C ASN A 157 -24.16 -0.06 -16.11
N SER A 158 -23.16 -0.04 -15.22
CA SER A 158 -23.34 -0.38 -13.79
C SER A 158 -23.99 0.74 -12.96
N GLY A 159 -24.38 1.85 -13.56
CA GLY A 159 -24.90 3.05 -12.87
C GLY A 159 -23.81 3.83 -12.12
N ALA A 160 -24.20 4.82 -11.32
CA ALA A 160 -23.26 5.56 -10.46
C ALA A 160 -22.68 4.64 -9.36
N PRO A 161 -21.49 4.94 -8.80
CA PRO A 161 -21.05 4.31 -7.56
C PRO A 161 -22.03 4.64 -6.42
N PHE A 162 -22.08 3.79 -5.39
CA PHE A 162 -22.97 4.04 -4.24
C PHE A 162 -22.53 5.27 -3.46
N THR A 163 -21.22 5.46 -3.30
CA THR A 163 -20.64 6.72 -2.83
C THR A 163 -19.77 7.27 -3.94
N ASN A 164 -20.16 8.44 -4.47
CA ASN A 164 -19.37 9.16 -5.44
C ASN A 164 -18.00 9.49 -4.88
N PHE A 165 -16.99 9.47 -5.76
CA PHE A 165 -15.63 9.77 -5.35
C PHE A 165 -15.53 11.22 -4.88
N THR A 166 -15.01 11.39 -3.68
CA THR A 166 -14.58 12.68 -3.15
C THR A 166 -13.08 12.63 -2.95
N ALA A 167 -12.33 13.47 -3.65
CA ALA A 167 -10.87 13.50 -3.55
C ALA A 167 -10.42 13.74 -2.11
N PRO A 168 -9.50 12.94 -1.55
CA PRO A 168 -8.95 13.23 -0.24
C PRO A 168 -8.22 14.57 -0.21
N ARG A 169 -8.47 15.33 0.86
CA ARG A 169 -7.88 16.64 1.14
C ARG A 169 -7.69 16.79 2.65
N PRO A 170 -6.81 15.99 3.26
CA PRO A 170 -6.54 16.12 4.68
C PRO A 170 -5.92 17.50 4.96
N ASP A 171 -6.25 18.09 6.11
CA ASP A 171 -5.74 19.41 6.48
C ASP A 171 -4.23 19.37 6.75
N ALA A 172 -3.56 20.51 6.56
CA ALA A 172 -2.15 20.63 6.90
C ALA A 172 -1.89 20.31 8.38
N ASN A 173 -0.79 19.60 8.66
CA ASN A 173 -0.39 19.23 10.03
C ASN A 173 -1.40 18.35 10.80
N SER A 174 -2.31 17.65 10.10
CA SER A 174 -3.19 16.63 10.66
C SER A 174 -2.51 15.27 10.91
N GLY A 175 -1.26 15.12 10.48
CA GLY A 175 -0.44 13.91 10.61
C GLY A 175 -0.50 13.00 9.38
N VAL A 176 -0.14 11.73 9.58
CA VAL A 176 -0.18 10.72 8.51
C VAL A 176 -1.58 10.12 8.42
N HIS A 177 -2.24 10.28 7.27
CA HIS A 177 -3.54 9.67 6.98
C HIS A 177 -3.36 8.37 6.22
N ARG A 178 -3.97 7.28 6.69
CA ARG A 178 -3.99 5.96 6.03
C ARG A 178 -5.28 5.81 5.25
N TYR A 179 -5.15 5.68 3.94
CA TYR A 179 -6.27 5.50 3.01
C TYR A 179 -6.37 4.04 2.58
N ILE A 180 -7.45 3.38 2.97
CA ILE A 180 -7.61 1.94 2.80
C ILE A 180 -8.52 1.64 1.62
N MET A 181 -8.07 0.75 0.74
CA MET A 181 -8.88 0.15 -0.30
C MET A 181 -9.01 -1.35 -0.05
N ALA A 182 -10.24 -1.84 0.06
CA ALA A 182 -10.50 -3.26 0.30
C ALA A 182 -11.40 -3.84 -0.78
N LEU A 183 -11.07 -5.06 -1.21
CA LEU A 183 -11.77 -5.82 -2.21
C LEU A 183 -12.63 -6.91 -1.55
N TYR A 184 -13.92 -6.93 -1.87
CA TYR A 184 -14.85 -7.96 -1.43
C TYR A 184 -15.50 -8.65 -2.61
N THR A 185 -15.83 -9.93 -2.45
CA THR A 185 -16.81 -10.59 -3.32
C THR A 185 -18.19 -9.97 -3.10
N GLN A 186 -18.79 -9.45 -4.15
CA GLN A 186 -20.12 -8.85 -4.10
C GLN A 186 -21.19 -9.97 -3.97
N PRO A 187 -22.09 -9.88 -2.99
CA PRO A 187 -23.22 -10.79 -2.86
C PRO A 187 -24.12 -10.73 -4.10
N ALA A 188 -24.54 -11.89 -4.61
CA ALA A 188 -25.26 -12.02 -5.88
C ALA A 188 -26.56 -11.19 -5.94
N ARG A 189 -27.21 -10.93 -4.80
CA ARG A 189 -28.40 -10.05 -4.72
C ARG A 189 -28.15 -8.62 -5.24
N PHE A 190 -26.91 -8.13 -5.14
CA PHE A 190 -26.55 -6.80 -5.63
C PHE A 190 -26.17 -6.78 -7.12
N ASN A 191 -26.32 -7.91 -7.82
CA ASN A 191 -26.17 -7.94 -9.26
C ASN A 191 -27.34 -7.25 -9.98
N THR A 192 -28.50 -7.17 -9.31
CA THR A 192 -29.75 -6.58 -9.81
C THR A 192 -30.35 -5.53 -8.87
N ALA A 193 -29.95 -5.48 -7.60
CA ALA A 193 -30.42 -4.50 -6.62
C ALA A 193 -29.31 -3.53 -6.17
N GLY A 194 -29.68 -2.30 -5.79
CA GLY A 194 -28.77 -1.35 -5.14
C GLY A 194 -28.52 -1.70 -3.66
N PHE A 195 -27.48 -1.15 -3.04
CA PHE A 195 -27.20 -1.37 -1.61
C PHE A 195 -28.29 -0.77 -0.71
N GLU A 196 -29.04 0.22 -1.20
CA GLU A 196 -30.22 0.77 -0.54
C GLU A 196 -31.30 -0.30 -0.28
N SER A 197 -31.33 -1.38 -1.06
CA SER A 197 -32.31 -2.48 -0.89
C SER A 197 -32.20 -3.19 0.46
N VAL A 198 -31.09 -3.00 1.19
CA VAL A 198 -30.88 -3.54 2.54
C VAL A 198 -30.81 -2.44 3.59
N GLY A 199 -31.31 -1.25 3.25
CA GLY A 199 -31.30 -0.07 4.11
C GLY A 199 -29.90 0.51 4.32
N MET A 200 -28.97 0.31 3.37
CA MET A 200 -27.66 0.96 3.47
C MET A 200 -27.85 2.47 3.29
N GLU A 201 -27.40 3.21 4.30
CA GLU A 201 -27.46 4.66 4.32
C GLU A 201 -26.21 5.28 3.65
N ARG A 202 -26.32 6.55 3.26
CA ARG A 202 -25.28 7.28 2.53
C ARG A 202 -24.32 8.05 3.44
N GLU A 203 -24.35 7.86 4.77
CA GLU A 203 -23.36 8.51 5.63
C GLU A 203 -21.96 8.07 5.23
N VAL A 204 -21.08 9.07 5.10
CA VAL A 204 -19.70 8.88 4.70
C VAL A 204 -18.75 8.91 5.89
N ALA A 205 -19.05 9.68 6.95
CA ALA A 205 -18.22 9.76 8.15
C ALA A 205 -18.65 8.74 9.22
N ASN A 206 -17.72 8.36 10.10
CA ASN A 206 -17.98 7.44 11.21
C ASN A 206 -18.60 6.11 10.77
N TRP A 207 -18.17 5.63 9.60
CA TRP A 207 -18.75 4.45 8.98
C TRP A 207 -18.39 3.18 9.77
N ASN A 208 -19.41 2.51 10.31
CA ASN A 208 -19.21 1.26 11.06
C ASN A 208 -19.04 0.08 10.08
N LEU A 209 -17.79 -0.27 9.78
CA LEU A 209 -17.43 -1.33 8.83
C LEU A 209 -18.00 -2.71 9.21
N SER A 210 -18.03 -3.07 10.50
CA SER A 210 -18.56 -4.35 10.96
C SER A 210 -20.08 -4.45 10.76
N ARG A 211 -20.81 -3.39 11.11
CA ARG A 211 -22.26 -3.30 10.85
C ARG A 211 -22.54 -3.33 9.36
N TRP A 212 -21.80 -2.55 8.57
CA TRP A 212 -21.95 -2.50 7.12
C TRP A 212 -21.72 -3.86 6.46
N ARG A 213 -20.63 -4.57 6.82
CA ARG A 213 -20.37 -5.92 6.29
C ARG A 213 -21.50 -6.88 6.61
N THR A 214 -21.99 -6.86 7.85
CA THR A 214 -23.10 -7.71 8.28
C THR A 214 -24.38 -7.37 7.52
N GLN A 215 -24.72 -6.08 7.39
CA GLN A 215 -25.90 -5.59 6.67
C GLN A 215 -25.87 -5.99 5.19
N LEU A 216 -24.71 -5.86 4.54
CA LEU A 216 -24.52 -6.29 3.16
C LEU A 216 -24.36 -7.81 3.01
N GLY A 217 -24.19 -8.58 4.07
CA GLY A 217 -23.93 -10.01 3.99
C GLY A 217 -22.58 -10.32 3.33
N LEU A 218 -21.58 -9.47 3.58
CA LEU A 218 -20.23 -9.62 3.05
C LEU A 218 -19.42 -10.62 3.86
N GLY A 219 -18.71 -11.49 3.16
CA GLY A 219 -17.61 -12.26 3.74
C GLY A 219 -16.43 -11.37 4.18
N PRO A 220 -15.30 -11.97 4.58
CA PRO A 220 -14.05 -11.23 4.73
C PRO A 220 -13.63 -10.54 3.42
N ALA A 221 -12.87 -9.45 3.54
CA ALA A 221 -12.18 -8.89 2.38
C ALA A 221 -11.24 -9.96 1.83
N ILE A 222 -11.26 -10.18 0.52
CA ILE A 222 -10.38 -11.16 -0.13
C ILE A 222 -9.00 -10.58 -0.40
N GLY A 223 -8.88 -9.25 -0.42
CA GLY A 223 -7.63 -8.51 -0.55
C GLY A 223 -7.83 -7.06 -0.10
N ALA A 224 -6.76 -6.40 0.29
CA ALA A 224 -6.78 -4.98 0.62
C ALA A 224 -5.39 -4.37 0.38
N THR A 225 -5.35 -3.09 0.04
CA THR A 225 -4.13 -2.27 0.02
C THR A 225 -4.41 -0.94 0.70
N TYR A 226 -3.38 -0.19 1.01
CA TYR A 226 -3.52 1.16 1.53
C TYR A 226 -2.34 2.02 1.10
N PHE A 227 -2.56 3.32 1.01
CA PHE A 227 -1.51 4.31 0.88
C PHE A 227 -1.56 5.29 2.04
N VAL A 228 -0.52 6.11 2.16
CA VAL A 228 -0.44 7.17 3.16
C VAL A 228 -0.26 8.54 2.53
N ILE A 229 -0.81 9.56 3.18
CA ILE A 229 -0.48 10.96 2.91
C ILE A 229 0.06 11.55 4.21
N ASP A 230 1.29 12.05 4.20
CA ASP A 230 1.89 12.74 5.35
C ASP A 230 1.70 14.26 5.22
N THR A 231 0.81 14.83 6.04
CA THR A 231 0.49 16.27 6.01
C THR A 231 1.44 17.14 6.84
N GLY A 232 2.42 16.53 7.53
CA GLY A 232 3.42 17.22 8.35
C GLY A 232 4.63 17.71 7.55
N ALA A 233 4.88 17.14 6.38
CA ALA A 233 5.93 17.59 5.49
C ALA A 233 5.37 18.62 4.49
N ASN A 234 5.87 19.86 4.56
CA ASN A 234 5.62 20.95 3.60
C ASN A 234 4.19 21.52 3.53
N GLY A 235 3.71 22.11 4.62
CA GLY A 235 2.65 23.14 4.55
C GLY A 235 1.29 22.67 4.01
N GLY A 236 0.99 21.36 4.12
CA GLY A 236 -0.30 20.79 3.72
C GLY A 236 -0.35 20.19 2.32
N ASN A 237 0.77 20.11 1.60
CA ASN A 237 0.79 19.53 0.25
C ASN A 237 0.96 18.00 0.23
N GLY A 238 1.21 17.36 1.40
CA GLY A 238 1.33 15.92 1.52
C GLY A 238 2.54 15.38 0.76
N THR A 239 3.71 15.23 1.39
CA THR A 239 4.87 14.67 0.67
C THR A 239 4.98 13.16 0.82
N SER A 240 5.54 12.52 -0.19
CA SER A 240 6.13 11.18 -0.11
C SER A 240 7.35 11.21 0.83
N ALA A 241 7.22 10.69 2.06
CA ALA A 241 8.38 10.30 2.85
C ALA A 241 8.62 8.80 2.61
N PRO A 242 9.80 8.36 2.15
CA PRO A 242 10.14 6.96 2.15
C PRO A 242 10.31 6.52 3.61
N GLN A 243 9.29 5.87 4.18
CA GLN A 243 9.43 5.17 5.46
C GLN A 243 10.16 3.86 5.20
N GLY A 244 11.49 3.94 5.14
CA GLY A 244 12.33 2.79 5.46
C GLY A 244 12.02 2.32 6.87
N LEU A 245 11.84 1.02 7.06
CA LEU A 245 11.67 0.39 8.37
C LEU A 245 12.90 0.65 9.26
N ASN A 246 12.95 1.79 9.95
CA ASN A 246 14.03 2.10 10.86
C ASN A 246 13.75 1.49 12.23
N ASN A 247 14.25 0.27 12.39
CA ASN A 247 14.48 -0.36 13.67
C ASN A 247 15.82 0.14 14.22
N GLN A 248 15.83 1.16 15.09
CA GLN A 248 16.89 1.38 16.08
C GLN A 248 16.53 2.53 17.04
N GLY A 249 16.46 2.22 18.33
CA GLY A 249 16.52 3.21 19.39
C GLY A 249 17.95 3.73 19.59
N GLY A 250 18.08 4.94 20.14
CA GLY A 250 19.39 5.45 20.56
C GLY A 250 19.49 6.96 20.71
N ASN A 251 19.09 7.45 21.88
CA ASN A 251 19.75 8.48 22.70
C ASN A 251 20.24 9.82 22.10
N GLY A 252 19.60 10.90 22.57
CA GLY A 252 20.19 12.13 23.14
C GLY A 252 21.47 12.74 22.56
N GLY A 253 21.36 14.01 22.14
CA GLY A 253 22.52 14.89 21.96
C GLY A 253 22.16 16.31 21.50
N ASN A 254 22.02 17.22 22.46
CA ASN A 254 22.05 18.67 22.24
C ASN A 254 23.37 19.08 21.54
N ASN A 255 23.33 20.04 20.62
CA ASN A 255 24.18 21.23 20.73
C ASN A 255 23.74 22.38 19.83
N ASN A 256 23.91 23.55 20.43
CA ASN A 256 23.56 24.89 20.01
C ASN A 256 24.72 25.52 19.23
N ASN A 257 24.43 26.50 18.36
CA ASN A 257 25.16 27.77 18.17
C ASN A 257 25.48 28.21 16.72
N ASN A 258 24.81 29.32 16.34
CA ASN A 258 25.40 30.62 15.97
C ASN A 258 25.61 31.01 14.47
N ALA A 259 24.76 31.97 14.07
CA ALA A 259 24.99 33.24 13.37
C ALA A 259 25.81 33.34 12.06
N GLY A 260 25.18 34.03 11.10
CA GLY A 260 25.78 35.20 10.45
C GLY A 260 25.83 35.21 8.92
N GLY A 261 25.26 36.26 8.31
CA GLY A 261 25.86 36.88 7.11
C GLY A 261 25.18 36.69 5.75
N GLN A 262 24.39 37.69 5.37
CA GLN A 262 24.29 38.36 4.05
C GLN A 262 24.72 37.65 2.75
N GLY A 263 23.76 37.65 1.79
CA GLY A 263 23.91 38.35 0.52
C GLY A 263 24.69 37.66 -0.61
N GLY A 264 23.96 37.13 -1.59
CA GLY A 264 24.53 36.74 -2.88
C GLY A 264 23.45 36.35 -3.88
N ASN A 265 23.07 37.28 -4.78
CA ASN A 265 22.37 36.95 -6.01
C ASN A 265 23.30 36.11 -6.88
N ASN A 266 22.91 34.88 -7.22
CA ASN A 266 23.40 34.18 -8.40
C ASN A 266 22.23 33.43 -9.04
N ASN A 267 21.93 33.81 -10.28
CA ASN A 267 21.20 33.00 -11.24
C ASN A 267 22.07 31.78 -11.55
N ASP A 268 21.67 30.61 -11.07
CA ASP A 268 22.12 29.34 -11.64
C ASP A 268 20.90 28.47 -11.92
N THR A 269 20.62 28.31 -13.20
CA THR A 269 19.72 27.29 -13.73
C THR A 269 20.37 25.93 -13.54
N SER A 270 20.12 25.29 -12.40
CA SER A 270 20.35 23.87 -12.20
C SER A 270 19.00 23.17 -12.22
N ALA A 271 18.68 22.55 -13.37
CA ALA A 271 17.68 21.50 -13.44
C ALA A 271 18.17 20.35 -12.55
N ALA A 272 17.73 20.33 -11.30
CA ALA A 272 17.87 19.16 -10.45
C ALA A 272 16.91 18.11 -11.03
N ALA A 273 17.46 17.17 -11.80
CA ALA A 273 16.82 15.89 -12.01
C ALA A 273 16.72 15.24 -10.62
N ASP A 274 15.56 15.39 -10.01
CA ASP A 274 15.22 14.75 -8.75
C ASP A 274 15.09 13.25 -9.06
N ILE A 275 16.20 12.51 -8.91
CA ILE A 275 16.20 11.06 -9.00
C ILE A 275 15.44 10.57 -7.77
N ARG A 276 14.13 10.37 -7.92
CA ARG A 276 13.31 9.72 -6.91
C ARG A 276 13.83 8.30 -6.74
N ALA A 277 14.26 7.98 -5.51
CA ALA A 277 14.70 6.65 -5.16
C ALA A 277 13.52 5.68 -5.31
N SER A 278 13.56 4.84 -6.35
CA SER A 278 12.71 3.66 -6.44
C SER A 278 12.95 2.81 -5.19
N SER A 279 11.88 2.44 -4.52
CA SER A 279 11.92 1.70 -3.25
C SER A 279 12.66 0.36 -3.44
N VAL A 280 13.91 0.29 -2.98
CA VAL A 280 14.70 -0.96 -3.01
C VAL A 280 14.13 -1.90 -1.95
N TYR A 281 13.53 -3.00 -2.39
CA TYR A 281 13.13 -4.08 -1.51
C TYR A 281 14.33 -4.95 -1.14
N VAL A 282 14.70 -4.95 0.15
CA VAL A 282 15.53 -6.02 0.70
C VAL A 282 14.63 -7.22 0.97
N VAL A 283 14.54 -8.13 0.01
CA VAL A 283 13.96 -9.46 0.23
C VAL A 283 14.89 -10.21 1.19
N GLY A 284 14.45 -10.40 2.43
CA GLY A 284 15.16 -11.24 3.40
C GLY A 284 15.20 -12.69 2.93
N LEU A 285 16.29 -13.11 2.27
CA LEU A 285 16.56 -14.51 1.98
C LEU A 285 16.78 -15.25 3.30
N THR A 286 15.89 -16.16 3.66
CA THR A 286 16.17 -17.16 4.70
C THR A 286 17.02 -18.26 4.07
N ALA A 287 18.32 -18.31 4.42
CA ALA A 287 19.20 -19.39 4.01
C ALA A 287 18.78 -20.69 4.73
N LEU A 288 18.14 -21.60 4.01
CA LEU A 288 17.90 -22.97 4.47
C LEU A 288 19.23 -23.74 4.35
N ALA A 289 19.93 -23.94 5.47
CA ALA A 289 21.13 -24.77 5.52
C ALA A 289 20.74 -26.24 5.29
N ALA A 290 21.01 -26.76 4.09
CA ALA A 290 20.95 -28.19 3.80
C ALA A 290 22.15 -28.90 4.43
N VAL A 291 21.91 -29.67 5.50
CA VAL A 291 22.89 -30.62 6.04
C VAL A 291 22.86 -31.86 5.15
N PHE A 292 23.79 -31.96 4.20
CA PHE A 292 24.06 -33.22 3.52
C PHE A 292 25.07 -34.02 4.35
N GLY A 293 24.59 -35.12 4.93
CA GLY A 293 25.43 -36.18 5.47
C GLY A 293 26.16 -36.90 4.34
N GLY A 294 27.48 -36.78 4.30
CA GLY A 294 28.36 -37.56 3.43
C GLY A 294 28.92 -38.76 4.17
N LEU A 295 28.29 -39.92 3.95
CA LEU A 295 28.85 -41.24 4.19
C LEU A 295 29.95 -41.51 3.15
N ILE A 296 31.19 -41.77 3.58
CA ILE A 296 32.18 -42.47 2.76
C ILE A 296 32.85 -43.54 3.62
N MET A 297 32.49 -44.80 3.34
CA MET A 297 33.35 -45.97 3.50
C MET A 297 34.54 -45.83 2.54
N VAL A 298 35.77 -45.95 3.02
CA VAL A 298 36.70 -47.10 2.91
C VAL A 298 37.83 -46.85 3.90
#